data_AF-A0A7V3RFA2-F1
#
_entry.id   AF-A0A7V3RFA2-F1
#
_cell.length_a   1.000
_cell.length_b   1.000
_cell.length_c   1.000
_cell.angle_alpha   90.00
_cell.angle_beta   90.00
_cell.angle_gamma   90.00
#
_symmetry.space_group_name_H-M   'P 1'
#
loop_
_entity.id
_entity.type
_entity.pdbx_description
1 polymer ?
#
loop_
_entity_poly.entity_id
_entity_poly.type
_entity_poly.pdbx_seq_one_letter_code
_entity_poly.pdbx_strand_id
1 'polypeptide(L)'
;REDILQALIQGGFDVKSIIGKPSNGITYRLNGEIKVVGGELPDPVVKINGKAGTLRSIVKEGDVVEVIPSDGLKTELKVKDISKPIKIFIDEKEIMLSPKIKVNSNEASFDEVISDGDDLSIDYDINIEDLFRFLNFNLEGLKIFVNGEISEKNRILRDGDRVEIKI
;
A
#
# COMPACT_ATOMS: atom_id res chain seq x y z
N ARG A 1 -3.31 -3.83 -39.65
CA ARG A 1 -2.18 -3.23 -38.90
C ARG A 1 -2.10 -4.02 -37.62
N GLU A 2 -0.97 -4.65 -37.40
CA GLU A 2 -0.77 -5.57 -36.30
C GLU A 2 0.22 -4.93 -35.31
N ASP A 3 -0.03 -5.12 -34.01
CA ASP A 3 0.94 -4.72 -32.99
C ASP A 3 1.99 -5.82 -32.79
N ILE A 4 3.14 -5.47 -32.21
CA ILE A 4 4.25 -6.40 -32.00
C ILE A 4 3.82 -7.64 -31.21
N LEU A 5 3.01 -7.46 -30.17
CA LEU A 5 2.55 -8.57 -29.35
C LEU A 5 1.73 -9.59 -30.17
N GLN A 6 0.79 -9.12 -30.97
CA GLN A 6 0.01 -9.99 -31.87
C GLN A 6 0.92 -10.70 -32.86
N ALA A 7 1.87 -9.98 -33.48
CA ALA A 7 2.78 -10.56 -34.47
C ALA A 7 3.65 -11.68 -33.86
N LEU A 8 4.13 -11.48 -32.64
CA LEU A 8 4.91 -12.49 -31.92
C LEU A 8 4.06 -13.70 -31.51
N ILE A 9 2.84 -13.48 -31.02
CA ILE A 9 1.92 -14.59 -30.68
C ILE A 9 1.56 -15.39 -31.92
N GLN A 10 1.25 -14.73 -33.05
CA GLN A 10 0.98 -15.40 -34.33
C GLN A 10 2.20 -16.15 -34.88
N GLY A 11 3.41 -15.65 -34.60
CA GLY A 11 4.68 -16.32 -34.89
C GLY A 11 4.97 -17.53 -34.00
N GLY A 12 4.10 -17.86 -33.04
CA GLY A 12 4.23 -19.02 -32.15
C GLY A 12 5.07 -18.78 -30.90
N PHE A 13 5.41 -17.53 -30.57
CA PHE A 13 6.11 -17.21 -29.33
C PHE A 13 5.16 -17.25 -28.13
N ASP A 14 5.60 -17.87 -27.04
CA ASP A 14 4.86 -17.86 -25.78
C ASP A 14 4.99 -16.50 -25.09
N VAL A 15 3.89 -16.01 -24.50
CA VAL A 15 3.85 -14.70 -23.83
C VAL A 15 4.92 -14.58 -22.72
N LYS A 16 5.22 -15.67 -21.99
CA LYS A 16 6.28 -15.66 -20.97
C LYS A 16 7.66 -15.48 -21.56
N SER A 17 7.88 -15.97 -22.78
CA SER A 17 9.15 -15.77 -23.51
C SER A 17 9.27 -14.37 -24.11
N ILE A 18 8.17 -13.62 -24.25
CA ILE A 18 8.14 -12.24 -24.75
C ILE A 18 8.33 -11.26 -23.59
N ILE A 19 7.59 -11.45 -22.50
CA ILE A 19 7.51 -10.54 -21.36
C ILE A 19 8.60 -10.85 -20.33
N GLY A 20 8.78 -12.13 -20.01
CA GLY A 20 9.62 -12.63 -18.93
C GLY A 20 8.81 -13.16 -17.74
N LYS A 21 9.47 -13.46 -16.61
CA LYS A 21 8.80 -14.03 -15.44
C LYS A 21 8.34 -12.94 -14.47
N PRO A 22 7.13 -13.01 -13.91
CA PRO A 22 6.75 -12.13 -12.82
C PRO A 22 7.61 -12.41 -11.58
N SER A 23 7.75 -11.42 -10.71
CA SER A 23 8.38 -11.64 -9.41
C SER A 23 7.50 -12.47 -8.48
N ASN A 24 8.04 -12.89 -7.34
CA ASN A 24 7.25 -13.58 -6.34
C ASN A 24 6.21 -12.63 -5.74
N GLY A 25 4.99 -13.15 -5.57
CA GLY A 25 3.95 -12.48 -4.78
C GLY A 25 4.23 -12.57 -3.28
N ILE A 26 3.41 -11.87 -2.50
CA ILE A 26 3.44 -11.88 -1.05
C ILE A 26 2.07 -12.36 -0.55
N THR A 27 2.06 -13.47 0.18
CA THR A 27 0.89 -13.95 0.91
C THR A 27 1.08 -13.62 2.39
N TYR A 28 0.12 -12.94 3.02
CA TYR A 28 0.21 -12.56 4.43
C TYR A 28 -1.16 -12.66 5.10
N ARG A 29 -1.22 -12.62 6.43
CA ARG A 29 -2.47 -12.51 7.18
C ARG A 29 -2.69 -11.08 7.62
N LEU A 30 -3.90 -10.55 7.43
CA LEU A 30 -4.34 -9.26 7.95
C LEU A 30 -5.52 -9.49 8.89
N ASN A 31 -5.33 -9.23 10.19
CA ASN A 31 -6.36 -9.44 11.22
C ASN A 31 -7.01 -10.85 11.14
N GLY A 32 -6.19 -11.87 10.87
CA GLY A 32 -6.61 -13.26 10.73
C GLY A 32 -7.07 -13.68 9.32
N GLU A 33 -7.29 -12.75 8.39
CA GLU A 33 -7.66 -13.07 7.01
C GLU A 33 -6.43 -13.20 6.09
N ILE A 34 -6.38 -14.24 5.26
CA ILE A 34 -5.31 -14.39 4.26
C ILE A 34 -5.52 -13.36 3.13
N LYS A 35 -4.47 -12.59 2.84
CA LYS A 35 -4.37 -11.65 1.73
C LYS A 35 -3.22 -12.05 0.82
N VAL A 36 -3.34 -11.75 -0.47
CA VAL A 36 -2.35 -12.05 -1.50
C VAL A 36 -2.08 -10.80 -2.32
N VAL A 37 -0.81 -10.42 -2.45
CA VAL A 37 -0.32 -9.43 -3.39
C VAL A 37 0.42 -10.16 -4.49
N GLY A 38 -0.05 -10.01 -5.74
CA GLY A 38 0.58 -10.62 -6.90
C GLY A 38 1.98 -10.04 -7.14
N GLY A 39 2.84 -10.85 -7.78
CA GLY A 39 4.13 -10.39 -8.26
C GLY A 39 4.02 -9.30 -9.32
N GLU A 40 5.04 -8.46 -9.44
CA GLU A 40 5.14 -7.48 -10.51
C GLU A 40 5.41 -8.17 -11.86
N LEU A 41 4.61 -7.82 -12.87
CA LEU A 41 4.85 -8.26 -14.24
C LEU A 41 5.85 -7.29 -14.89
N PRO A 42 6.98 -7.77 -15.41
CA PRO A 42 7.98 -6.92 -16.02
C PRO A 42 7.51 -6.38 -17.37
N ASP A 43 7.99 -5.19 -17.73
CA ASP A 43 7.91 -4.68 -19.10
C ASP A 43 9.18 -5.09 -19.87
N PRO A 44 9.06 -5.79 -21.01
CA PRO A 44 10.22 -6.15 -21.81
C PRO A 44 10.77 -4.93 -22.57
N VAL A 45 12.06 -4.97 -22.88
CA VAL A 45 12.69 -3.95 -23.72
C VAL A 45 12.36 -4.25 -25.18
N VAL A 46 11.71 -3.31 -25.86
CA VAL A 46 11.33 -3.44 -27.27
C VAL A 46 12.07 -2.39 -28.10
N LYS A 47 12.70 -2.82 -29.20
CA LYS A 47 13.29 -1.94 -30.21
C LYS A 47 12.74 -2.25 -31.59
N ILE A 48 12.48 -1.19 -32.37
CA ILE A 48 12.01 -1.26 -33.75
C ILE A 48 13.02 -0.50 -34.60
N ASN A 49 13.71 -1.18 -35.50
CA ASN A 49 14.78 -0.60 -36.32
C ASN A 49 15.81 0.18 -35.47
N GLY A 50 16.20 -0.40 -34.32
CA GLY A 50 17.15 0.18 -33.37
C GLY A 50 16.60 1.30 -32.47
N LYS A 51 15.33 1.72 -32.62
CA LYS A 51 14.71 2.77 -31.78
C LYS A 51 13.79 2.16 -30.72
N ALA A 52 13.66 2.82 -29.57
CA ALA A 52 12.77 2.38 -28.51
C ALA A 52 11.31 2.29 -29.00
N GLY A 53 10.65 1.20 -28.64
CA GLY A 53 9.25 0.92 -28.92
C GLY A 53 8.57 0.20 -27.75
N THR A 54 7.38 -0.31 -27.99
CA THR A 54 6.59 -1.08 -27.01
C THR A 54 5.92 -2.26 -27.68
N LEU A 55 5.48 -3.26 -26.92
CA LEU A 55 4.71 -4.39 -27.46
C LEU A 55 3.41 -3.99 -28.18
N ARG A 56 2.90 -2.78 -27.92
CA ARG A 56 1.71 -2.20 -28.58
C ARG A 56 2.04 -1.39 -29.83
N SER A 57 3.32 -1.23 -30.15
CA SER A 57 3.73 -0.49 -31.34
C SER A 57 3.31 -1.24 -32.60
N ILE A 58 2.85 -0.48 -33.59
CA ILE A 58 2.45 -1.04 -34.89
C ILE A 58 3.70 -1.24 -35.73
N VAL A 59 3.80 -2.41 -36.35
CA VAL A 59 4.91 -2.74 -37.26
C VAL A 59 4.44 -2.88 -38.70
N LYS A 60 5.40 -2.77 -39.62
CA LYS A 60 5.20 -2.95 -41.05
C LYS A 60 6.15 -4.01 -41.57
N GLU A 61 5.82 -4.55 -42.74
CA GLU A 61 6.69 -5.47 -43.44
C GLU A 61 8.08 -4.84 -43.68
N GLY A 62 9.12 -5.59 -43.33
CA GLY A 62 10.51 -5.14 -43.38
C GLY A 62 11.05 -4.49 -42.10
N ASP A 63 10.21 -4.25 -41.07
CA ASP A 63 10.70 -3.79 -39.77
C ASP A 63 11.48 -4.88 -39.05
N VAL A 64 12.61 -4.51 -38.44
CA VAL A 64 13.38 -5.37 -37.54
C VAL A 64 12.96 -5.07 -36.11
N VAL A 65 12.38 -6.06 -35.43
CA VAL A 65 11.93 -5.95 -34.05
C VAL A 65 12.84 -6.79 -33.16
N GLU A 66 13.40 -6.16 -32.13
CA GLU A 66 14.11 -6.84 -31.05
C GLU A 66 13.26 -6.75 -29.78
N VAL A 67 12.94 -7.89 -29.18
CA VAL A 67 12.31 -7.96 -27.86
C VAL A 67 13.24 -8.70 -26.92
N ILE A 68 13.59 -8.03 -25.82
CA ILE A 68 14.43 -8.59 -24.76
C ILE A 68 13.55 -8.73 -23.52
N PRO A 69 13.21 -9.95 -23.10
CA PRO A 69 12.44 -10.19 -21.88
C PRO A 69 13.16 -9.61 -20.67
N SER A 70 12.38 -9.21 -19.66
CA SER A 70 12.89 -8.77 -18.36
C SER A 70 12.23 -9.59 -17.27
N ASP A 71 12.89 -9.80 -16.13
CA ASP A 71 12.24 -10.43 -14.98
C ASP A 71 11.64 -9.36 -14.07
N GLY A 72 10.52 -9.69 -13.43
CA GLY A 72 9.81 -8.80 -12.53
C GLY A 72 10.68 -8.37 -11.35
N LEU A 73 10.59 -7.11 -10.95
CA LEU A 73 11.26 -6.62 -9.77
C LEU A 73 10.61 -7.18 -8.51
N LYS A 74 11.40 -7.34 -7.45
CA LYS A 74 10.91 -7.85 -6.16
C LYS A 74 9.71 -7.02 -5.70
N THR A 75 8.56 -7.66 -5.50
CA THR A 75 7.39 -7.06 -4.88
C THR A 75 7.75 -6.58 -3.48
N GLU A 76 7.55 -5.30 -3.21
CA GLU A 76 7.68 -4.71 -1.87
C GLU A 76 6.31 -4.23 -1.43
N LEU A 77 5.89 -4.64 -0.23
CA LEU A 77 4.64 -4.24 0.40
C LEU A 77 4.98 -3.63 1.75
N LYS A 78 4.48 -2.44 2.05
CA LYS A 78 4.63 -1.80 3.36
C LYS A 78 3.30 -1.69 4.07
N VAL A 79 3.35 -1.55 5.40
CA VAL A 79 2.12 -1.36 6.20
C VAL A 79 1.30 -0.15 5.70
N LYS A 80 1.95 0.94 5.31
CA LYS A 80 1.29 2.14 4.76
C LYS A 80 0.52 1.93 3.46
N ASP A 81 0.79 0.86 2.73
CA ASP A 81 0.03 0.51 1.52
C ASP A 81 -1.28 -0.21 1.87
N ILE A 82 -1.41 -0.67 3.12
CA ILE A 82 -2.53 -1.48 3.63
C ILE A 82 -3.40 -0.67 4.61
N SER A 83 -2.78 0.12 5.48
CA SER A 83 -3.47 0.94 6.48
C SER A 83 -3.32 2.42 6.21
N LYS A 84 -4.22 3.21 6.79
CA LYS A 84 -4.15 4.67 6.76
C LYS A 84 -4.26 5.23 8.17
N PRO A 85 -3.54 6.31 8.51
CA PRO A 85 -3.81 7.04 9.73
C PRO A 85 -5.22 7.64 9.69
N ILE A 86 -5.82 7.82 10.87
CA ILE A 86 -7.06 8.59 11.03
C ILE A 86 -6.72 10.05 11.31
N LYS A 87 -7.56 10.95 10.82
CA LYS A 87 -7.45 12.39 11.04
C LYS A 87 -8.29 12.79 12.24
N ILE A 88 -7.69 13.51 13.18
CA ILE A 88 -8.39 14.08 14.35
C ILE A 88 -8.10 15.57 14.41
N PHE A 89 -9.06 16.35 14.89
CA PHE A 89 -8.89 17.79 15.12
C PHE A 89 -8.85 18.06 16.61
N ILE A 90 -7.82 18.76 17.11
CA ILE A 90 -7.75 19.23 18.50
C ILE A 90 -7.71 20.75 18.50
N ASP A 91 -8.72 21.39 19.08
CA ASP A 91 -8.83 22.86 19.12
C ASP A 91 -8.53 23.49 17.73
N GLU A 92 -9.17 22.97 16.68
CA GLU A 92 -9.01 23.33 15.26
C GLU A 92 -7.66 22.94 14.60
N LYS A 93 -6.75 22.27 15.30
CA LYS A 93 -5.49 21.75 14.71
C LYS A 93 -5.64 20.31 14.25
N GLU A 94 -5.27 20.05 13.00
CA GLU A 94 -5.28 18.70 12.43
C GLU A 94 -4.09 17.87 12.93
N ILE A 95 -4.37 16.62 13.34
CA ILE A 95 -3.38 15.62 13.78
C ILE A 95 -3.71 14.29 13.10
N MET A 96 -2.67 13.64 12.56
CA MET A 96 -2.78 12.29 11.97
C MET A 96 -2.37 11.26 13.02
N LEU A 97 -3.28 10.36 13.38
CA LEU A 97 -3.03 9.26 14.31
C LEU A 97 -2.90 7.94 13.58
N SER A 98 -1.76 7.31 13.79
CA SER A 98 -1.47 5.96 13.30
C SER A 98 -2.21 4.92 14.15
N PRO A 99 -2.95 3.96 13.54
CA PRO A 99 -3.45 2.78 14.24
C PRO A 99 -2.33 2.00 14.92
N LYS A 100 -2.72 1.16 15.90
CA LYS A 100 -1.79 0.22 16.54
C LYS A 100 -1.49 -0.89 15.55
N ILE A 101 -0.24 -0.98 15.13
CA ILE A 101 0.24 -1.94 14.13
C ILE A 101 1.13 -2.96 14.81
N LYS A 102 0.90 -4.23 14.50
CA LYS A 102 1.82 -5.32 14.86
C LYS A 102 2.13 -6.20 13.66
N VAL A 103 3.39 -6.53 13.49
CA VAL A 103 3.86 -7.55 12.54
C VAL A 103 4.46 -8.69 13.35
N ASN A 104 3.93 -9.90 13.18
CA ASN A 104 4.34 -11.09 13.92
C ASN A 104 4.33 -10.86 15.45
N SER A 105 3.26 -10.24 15.96
CA SER A 105 3.04 -9.85 17.37
C SER A 105 3.94 -8.74 17.93
N ASN A 106 4.90 -8.22 17.17
CA ASN A 106 5.76 -7.11 17.59
C ASN A 106 5.20 -5.77 17.08
N GLU A 107 5.32 -4.71 17.89
CA GLU A 107 4.95 -3.37 17.44
C GLU A 107 5.76 -2.97 16.21
N ALA A 108 5.08 -2.43 15.20
CA ALA A 108 5.68 -2.08 13.92
C ALA A 108 5.23 -0.68 13.47
N SER A 109 6.03 -0.09 12.59
CA SER A 109 5.75 1.22 12.02
C SER A 109 4.99 1.14 10.70
N PHE A 110 4.52 2.27 10.21
CA PHE A 110 3.91 2.39 8.87
C PHE A 110 4.88 2.05 7.73
N ASP A 111 6.18 2.19 7.94
CA ASP A 111 7.21 1.92 6.94
C ASP A 111 7.75 0.48 7.01
N GLU A 112 7.24 -0.34 7.93
CA GLU A 112 7.61 -1.75 8.04
C GLU A 112 7.26 -2.50 6.74
N VAL A 113 8.21 -3.30 6.26
CA VAL A 113 8.04 -4.13 5.07
C VAL A 113 7.38 -5.44 5.46
N ILE A 114 6.28 -5.78 4.79
CA ILE A 114 5.59 -7.05 4.94
C ILE A 114 6.21 -8.09 4.02
N SER A 115 6.60 -9.22 4.61
CA SER A 115 7.19 -10.37 3.91
C SER A 115 6.15 -11.48 3.70
N ASP A 116 6.48 -12.41 2.81
CA ASP A 116 5.66 -13.60 2.59
C ASP A 116 5.58 -14.44 3.88
N GLY A 117 4.36 -14.82 4.25
CA GLY A 117 4.02 -15.56 5.47
C GLY A 117 3.75 -14.70 6.70
N ASP A 118 3.94 -13.38 6.65
CA ASP A 118 3.78 -12.52 7.84
C ASP A 118 2.34 -12.44 8.36
N ASP A 119 2.24 -12.17 9.67
CA ASP A 119 0.97 -11.91 10.36
C ASP A 119 0.88 -10.44 10.78
N LEU A 120 0.08 -9.67 10.04
CA LEU A 120 -0.18 -8.26 10.28
C LEU A 120 -1.49 -8.10 11.06
N SER A 121 -1.41 -7.43 12.22
CA SER A 121 -2.56 -7.00 12.99
C SER A 121 -2.62 -5.47 13.03
N ILE A 122 -3.77 -4.91 12.66
CA ILE A 122 -4.02 -3.47 12.67
C ILE A 122 -5.29 -3.21 13.46
N ASP A 123 -5.14 -2.45 14.54
CA ASP A 123 -6.22 -2.03 15.42
C ASP A 123 -6.41 -0.51 15.35
N TYR A 124 -7.61 -0.12 14.94
CA TYR A 124 -8.03 1.28 14.79
C TYR A 124 -8.71 1.83 16.03
N ASP A 125 -8.90 1.02 17.08
CA ASP A 125 -9.48 1.48 18.33
C ASP A 125 -8.42 2.22 19.17
N ILE A 126 -8.22 3.47 18.78
CA ILE A 126 -7.44 4.47 19.50
C ILE A 126 -8.41 5.28 20.35
N ASN A 127 -8.19 5.34 21.66
CA ASN A 127 -9.03 6.14 22.54
C ASN A 127 -8.42 7.53 22.82
N ILE A 128 -9.20 8.37 23.50
CA ILE A 128 -8.76 9.71 23.91
C ILE A 128 -7.46 9.63 24.74
N GLU A 129 -7.36 8.74 25.71
CA GLU A 129 -6.15 8.60 26.51
C GLU A 129 -4.90 8.29 25.67
N ASP A 130 -5.01 7.39 24.68
CA ASP A 130 -3.93 7.06 23.75
C ASP A 130 -3.51 8.29 22.93
N LEU A 131 -4.46 9.10 22.45
CA LEU A 131 -4.19 10.37 21.76
C LEU A 131 -3.40 11.33 22.67
N PHE A 132 -3.82 11.51 23.91
CA PHE A 132 -3.15 12.44 24.83
C PHE A 132 -1.78 11.94 25.28
N ARG A 133 -1.61 10.62 25.40
CA ARG A 133 -0.30 9.99 25.62
C ARG A 133 0.64 10.25 24.44
N PHE A 134 0.15 10.13 23.20
CA PHE A 134 0.91 10.45 22.00
C PHE A 134 1.37 11.92 21.97
N LEU A 135 0.56 12.84 22.49
CA LEU A 135 0.88 14.27 22.58
C LEU A 135 1.70 14.67 23.82
N ASN A 136 2.04 13.72 24.70
CA ASN A 136 2.68 13.98 25.99
C ASN A 136 1.95 15.06 26.83
N PHE A 137 0.61 15.01 26.85
CA PHE A 137 -0.24 16.00 27.52
C PHE A 137 -1.08 15.37 28.65
N ASN A 138 -1.16 16.03 29.81
CA ASN A 138 -1.91 15.54 30.97
C ASN A 138 -3.38 16.02 30.93
N LEU A 139 -4.31 15.10 31.16
CA LEU A 139 -5.76 15.32 31.16
C LEU A 139 -6.36 15.61 32.55
N GLU A 140 -5.55 15.77 33.59
CA GLU A 140 -6.04 16.02 34.94
C GLU A 140 -6.80 17.35 35.06
N GLY A 141 -8.02 17.28 35.61
CA GLY A 141 -8.87 18.45 35.85
C GLY A 141 -9.57 19.03 34.60
N LEU A 142 -9.41 18.39 33.44
CA LEU A 142 -9.95 18.90 32.17
C LEU A 142 -11.21 18.15 31.74
N LYS A 143 -12.17 18.87 31.16
CA LYS A 143 -13.35 18.32 30.49
C LYS A 143 -13.04 18.15 29.00
N ILE A 144 -13.30 16.95 28.50
CA ILE A 144 -13.03 16.59 27.11
C ILE A 144 -14.38 16.50 26.39
N PHE A 145 -14.45 17.15 25.23
CA PHE A 145 -15.60 17.09 24.35
C PHE A 145 -15.18 16.44 23.03
N VAL A 146 -15.97 15.50 22.54
CA VAL A 146 -15.81 14.95 21.19
C VAL A 146 -17.04 15.32 20.37
N ASN A 147 -16.84 16.03 19.27
CA ASN A 147 -17.91 16.54 18.41
C ASN A 147 -18.97 17.36 19.18
N GLY A 148 -18.53 18.10 20.20
CA GLY A 148 -19.40 18.93 21.05
C GLY A 148 -20.04 18.22 22.24
N GLU A 149 -19.87 16.90 22.38
CA GLU A 149 -20.43 16.11 23.48
C GLU A 149 -19.39 15.76 24.53
N ILE A 150 -19.74 15.91 25.82
CA ILE A 150 -18.84 15.53 26.91
C ILE A 150 -18.53 14.03 26.83
N SER A 151 -17.24 13.68 26.90
CA SER A 151 -16.75 12.33 26.61
C SER A 151 -15.80 11.82 27.68
N GLU A 152 -15.83 10.51 27.91
CA GLU A 152 -14.89 9.81 28.79
C GLU A 152 -13.55 9.53 28.10
N LYS A 153 -12.47 9.41 28.87
CA LYS A 153 -11.09 9.20 28.37
C LYS A 153 -10.90 7.90 27.58
N ASN A 154 -11.77 6.90 27.79
CA ASN A 154 -11.75 5.62 27.09
C ASN A 154 -12.53 5.63 25.76
N ARG A 155 -13.20 6.74 25.42
CA ARG A 155 -13.95 6.85 24.15
C ARG A 155 -13.01 6.62 22.97
N ILE A 156 -13.41 5.71 22.08
CA ILE A 156 -12.71 5.45 20.83
C ILE A 156 -12.93 6.62 19.87
N LEU A 157 -11.83 7.10 19.30
CA LEU A 157 -11.80 8.16 18.30
C LEU A 157 -11.99 7.57 16.90
N ARG A 158 -12.71 8.29 16.05
CA ARG A 158 -12.95 7.94 14.65
C ARG A 158 -12.41 9.03 13.73
N ASP A 159 -12.18 8.67 12.47
CA ASP A 159 -11.70 9.61 11.46
C ASP A 159 -12.63 10.83 11.35
N GLY A 160 -12.05 12.02 11.41
CA GLY A 160 -12.75 13.30 11.39
C GLY A 160 -13.25 13.81 12.74
N ASP A 161 -13.07 13.06 13.83
CA ASP A 161 -13.51 13.49 15.16
C ASP A 161 -12.82 14.80 15.58
N ARG A 162 -13.58 15.66 16.26
CA ARG A 162 -13.12 16.92 16.82
C ARG A 162 -13.08 16.81 18.33
N VAL A 163 -11.90 16.99 18.89
CA VAL A 163 -11.64 16.97 20.33
C VAL A 163 -11.42 18.41 20.80
N GLU A 164 -12.22 18.85 21.77
CA GLU A 164 -12.06 20.14 22.44
C GLU A 164 -11.74 19.91 23.92
N ILE A 165 -10.82 20.72 24.44
CA ILE A 165 -10.39 20.66 25.83
C ILE A 165 -10.85 21.93 26.54
N LYS A 166 -11.61 21.78 27.63
CA LYS A 166 -12.08 22.91 28.44
C LYS A 166 -11.75 22.70 29.91
N ILE A 167 -11.52 23.80 30.60
CA ILE A 167 -11.34 23.88 32.06
C ILE A 167 -12.73 23.92 32.71
#